data_AF-A0A2H3J883-F1
#
_entry.id   AF-A0A2H3J883-F1
#
_cell.length_a   1.000
_cell.length_b   1.000
_cell.length_c   1.000
_cell.angle_alpha   90.00
_cell.angle_beta   90.00
_cell.angle_gamma   90.00
#
_symmetry.space_group_name_H-M   'P 1'
#
loop_
_entity.id
_entity.type
_entity.pdbx_description
1 polymer ?
#
loop_
_entity_poly.entity_id
_entity_poly.type
_entity_poly.pdbx_seq_one_letter_code
_entity_poly.pdbx_strand_id
1 'polypeptide(L)'
;MSQDRLLVQIASYNTNLQAERGLPQDLVDWLAPTLQVSSFLAQECAQRAPDIVAVGFQELLPLHLGLSGLAGPVIESRNALILSQIEALAPNKERYSLIAKVVNVGVALLVYGRDDGVARRVCDVQTQWTGCGPAYMGNKGAVGVRFRVSDADGGAGEVYTFVCAHLTAHEHKLAQRIADYHHIVGTLLFPPVPSSESQEPTTIYSTSHLFFFGDLNFRLALPPSHPVATMSHTDFARLLSDEVERPAVKEFDQLYTERDVKGSIFVGFREGDFCRFKCSYKYKLGEVDKFDFKRTPAWTDRIMYTTHSDSPDTPQESNITNVLYTTIPSYTTSDHKPVVTVLLLPPPSLSPNVTSPPLLRLPPTYYPRPDPLASLKKYTGRTLDRIIGYCWCLLTLIGAGSAGFGIGNFVMGFGLWGWWKSRAPVVDAQVG
;
A
#
# COMPACT_ATOMS: atom_id res chain seq x y z
N MET A 1 9.54 21.22 19.79
CA MET A 1 10.40 20.63 18.72
C MET A 1 10.85 21.72 17.76
N SER A 2 12.05 21.67 17.15
CA SER A 2 12.46 22.68 16.16
C SER A 2 11.51 22.64 14.95
N GLN A 3 11.23 23.82 14.36
CA GLN A 3 10.34 23.96 13.19
C GLN A 3 10.88 23.28 11.92
N ASP A 4 12.09 22.71 11.98
CA ASP A 4 12.81 22.25 10.79
C ASP A 4 12.50 20.79 10.44
N ARG A 5 11.93 20.02 11.37
CA ARG A 5 11.60 18.59 11.14
C ARG A 5 10.26 18.45 10.43
N LEU A 6 10.21 17.62 9.39
CA LEU A 6 8.97 17.35 8.64
C LEU A 6 8.08 16.29 9.32
N LEU A 7 6.77 16.54 9.32
CA LEU A 7 5.74 15.62 9.81
C LEU A 7 5.12 14.91 8.61
N VAL A 8 5.17 13.59 8.59
CA VAL A 8 4.64 12.75 7.51
C VAL A 8 3.53 11.88 8.06
N GLN A 9 2.34 11.98 7.48
CA GLN A 9 1.22 11.11 7.78
C GLN A 9 1.06 10.06 6.69
N ILE A 10 1.00 8.79 7.08
CA ILE A 10 0.83 7.68 6.15
C ILE A 10 -0.37 6.86 6.58
N ALA A 11 -1.26 6.61 5.63
CA ALA A 11 -2.51 5.93 5.81
C ALA A 11 -2.62 4.76 4.82
N SER A 12 -3.06 3.60 5.29
CA SER A 12 -3.29 2.40 4.47
C SER A 12 -4.68 1.84 4.71
N TYR A 13 -5.39 1.47 3.64
CA TYR A 13 -6.68 0.82 3.77
C TYR A 13 -7.00 -0.17 2.64
N ASN A 14 -7.21 -1.44 3.00
CA ASN A 14 -7.83 -2.41 2.11
C ASN A 14 -9.36 -2.23 2.12
N THR A 15 -9.92 -1.85 0.98
CA THR A 15 -11.35 -1.52 0.85
C THR A 15 -12.23 -2.70 0.46
N ASN A 16 -11.71 -3.92 0.38
CA ASN A 16 -12.47 -5.15 0.09
C ASN A 16 -13.37 -5.05 -1.16
N LEU A 17 -12.81 -4.52 -2.26
CA LEU A 17 -13.43 -4.36 -3.58
C LEU A 17 -14.69 -3.49 -3.60
N GLN A 18 -14.89 -2.63 -2.59
CA GLN A 18 -16.12 -1.85 -2.44
C GLN A 18 -16.20 -0.62 -3.36
N ALA A 19 -15.19 -0.33 -4.19
CA ALA A 19 -15.17 0.85 -5.08
C ALA A 19 -15.54 2.13 -4.33
N GLU A 20 -16.58 2.83 -4.79
CA GLU A 20 -17.10 4.07 -4.22
C GLU A 20 -17.59 3.90 -2.77
N ARG A 21 -18.10 2.72 -2.40
CA ARG A 21 -18.54 2.39 -1.03
C ARG A 21 -17.38 2.10 -0.08
N GLY A 22 -16.17 1.98 -0.62
CA GLY A 22 -14.96 1.63 0.12
C GLY A 22 -14.45 2.72 1.05
N LEU A 23 -15.02 3.93 1.02
CA LEU A 23 -14.75 4.97 2.01
C LEU A 23 -16.06 5.62 2.48
N PRO A 24 -16.18 5.93 3.77
CA PRO A 24 -17.22 6.84 4.25
C PRO A 24 -17.01 8.25 3.66
N GLN A 25 -18.08 9.06 3.65
CA GLN A 25 -17.99 10.46 3.23
C GLN A 25 -17.16 11.30 4.20
N ASP A 26 -17.14 10.92 5.47
CA ASP A 26 -16.36 11.57 6.51
C ASP A 26 -15.07 10.78 6.76
N LEU A 27 -13.92 11.44 6.53
CA LEU A 27 -12.60 10.84 6.72
C LEU A 27 -11.88 11.35 7.99
N VAL A 28 -12.56 12.09 8.88
CA VAL A 28 -11.97 12.74 10.07
C VAL A 28 -11.08 11.80 10.87
N ASP A 29 -11.61 10.66 11.32
CA ASP A 29 -10.87 9.76 12.20
C ASP A 29 -9.58 9.25 11.56
N TRP A 30 -9.56 9.11 10.23
CA TRP A 30 -8.42 8.55 9.50
C TRP A 30 -7.40 9.62 9.09
N LEU A 31 -7.86 10.83 8.77
CA LEU A 31 -7.02 11.92 8.30
C LEU A 31 -6.60 12.91 9.39
N ALA A 32 -7.25 12.91 10.56
CA ALA A 32 -6.86 13.68 11.74
C ALA A 32 -6.79 12.81 13.02
N PRO A 33 -6.04 11.71 13.01
CA PRO A 33 -6.08 10.71 14.10
C PRO A 33 -5.44 11.21 15.40
N THR A 34 -4.66 12.30 15.37
CA THR A 34 -3.98 12.86 16.55
C THR A 34 -4.92 13.61 17.49
N LEU A 35 -6.10 14.05 17.02
CA LEU A 35 -7.09 14.77 17.83
C LEU A 35 -7.66 13.92 18.98
N GLN A 36 -7.61 12.59 18.85
CA GLN A 36 -8.18 11.65 19.82
C GLN A 36 -7.13 11.08 20.79
N VAL A 37 -5.85 11.46 20.67
CA VAL A 37 -4.74 10.84 21.40
C VAL A 37 -4.19 11.81 22.47
N SER A 38 -4.04 11.32 23.70
CA SER A 38 -3.66 12.11 24.87
C SER A 38 -2.16 12.22 25.16
N SER A 39 -1.29 11.63 24.32
CA SER A 39 0.16 11.72 24.55
C SER A 39 0.67 13.13 24.24
N PHE A 40 1.63 13.61 25.03
CA PHE A 40 2.19 14.96 24.87
C PHE A 40 2.68 15.25 23.44
N LEU A 41 3.42 14.31 22.84
CA LEU A 41 3.91 14.44 21.47
C LEU A 41 2.78 14.44 20.44
N ALA A 42 1.73 13.65 20.65
CA ALA A 42 0.55 13.68 19.78
C ALA A 42 -0.23 14.98 19.93
N GLN A 43 -0.31 15.55 21.14
CA GLN A 43 -0.95 16.85 21.38
C GLN A 43 -0.18 18.01 20.74
N GLU A 44 1.16 18.04 20.86
CA GLU A 44 1.99 19.03 20.17
C GLU A 44 1.86 18.89 18.65
N CYS A 45 1.90 17.65 18.13
CA CYS A 45 1.74 17.41 16.69
C CYS A 45 0.29 17.61 16.22
N ALA A 46 -0.73 17.47 17.07
CA ALA A 46 -2.12 17.72 16.74
C ALA A 46 -2.39 19.20 16.40
N GLN A 47 -1.53 20.10 16.90
CA GLN A 47 -1.60 21.52 16.58
C GLN A 47 -0.92 21.87 15.24
N ARG A 48 -0.27 20.89 14.59
CA ARG A 48 0.48 21.08 13.35
C ARG A 48 -0.08 20.19 12.24
N ALA A 49 -0.39 20.79 11.09
CA ALA A 49 -0.75 19.99 9.92
C ALA A 49 0.47 19.18 9.40
N PRO A 50 0.28 17.95 8.89
CA PRO A 50 1.35 17.19 8.27
C PRO A 50 1.96 17.93 7.07
N ASP A 51 3.28 17.86 6.91
CA ASP A 51 3.98 18.42 5.75
C ASP A 51 3.77 17.56 4.50
N ILE A 52 3.63 16.24 4.69
CA ILE A 52 3.34 15.25 3.64
C ILE A 52 2.23 14.32 4.13
N VAL A 53 1.25 14.04 3.27
CA VAL A 53 0.22 13.03 3.51
C VAL A 53 0.29 11.98 2.40
N ALA A 54 0.43 10.71 2.75
CA ALA A 54 0.41 9.59 1.81
C ALA A 54 -0.74 8.64 2.14
N VAL A 55 -1.61 8.36 1.18
CA VAL A 55 -2.77 7.48 1.34
C VAL A 55 -2.71 6.34 0.34
N GLY A 56 -2.58 5.12 0.85
CA GLY A 56 -2.53 3.88 0.08
C GLY A 56 -3.82 3.09 0.21
N PHE A 57 -4.28 2.53 -0.91
CA PHE A 57 -5.45 1.68 -0.97
C PHE A 57 -5.11 0.32 -1.56
N GLN A 58 -5.78 -0.71 -1.06
CA GLN A 58 -5.79 -2.05 -1.64
C GLN A 58 -7.23 -2.47 -1.92
N GLU A 59 -7.40 -3.35 -2.90
CA GLU A 59 -8.70 -3.78 -3.39
C GLU A 59 -9.64 -2.60 -3.70
N LEU A 60 -9.09 -1.49 -4.21
CA LEU A 60 -9.82 -0.23 -4.35
C LEU A 60 -11.06 -0.33 -5.25
N LEU A 61 -11.07 -1.25 -6.23
CA LEU A 61 -12.15 -1.40 -7.19
C LEU A 61 -12.37 -2.87 -7.57
N PRO A 62 -13.58 -3.25 -8.03
CA PRO A 62 -13.88 -4.57 -8.56
C PRO A 62 -12.82 -5.04 -9.55
N LEU A 63 -12.46 -6.32 -9.44
CA LEU A 63 -11.28 -6.85 -10.12
C LEU A 63 -11.36 -6.70 -11.65
N HIS A 64 -12.53 -6.88 -12.27
CA HIS A 64 -12.70 -6.69 -13.71
C HIS A 64 -12.38 -5.27 -14.17
N LEU A 65 -12.79 -4.24 -13.41
CA LEU A 65 -12.47 -2.84 -13.69
C LEU A 65 -10.98 -2.57 -13.45
N GLY A 66 -10.42 -3.12 -12.38
CA GLY A 66 -8.99 -2.97 -12.05
C GLY A 66 -8.09 -3.57 -13.12
N LEU A 67 -8.38 -4.80 -13.56
CA LEU A 67 -7.63 -5.50 -14.59
C LEU A 67 -7.74 -4.80 -15.95
N SER A 68 -8.91 -4.23 -16.26
CA SER A 68 -9.12 -3.38 -17.44
C SER A 68 -8.45 -2.00 -17.32
N GLY A 69 -8.02 -1.64 -16.10
CA GLY A 69 -7.52 -0.33 -15.67
C GLY A 69 -8.45 0.84 -15.94
N LEU A 70 -9.73 0.62 -15.66
CA LEU A 70 -10.77 1.63 -15.65
C LEU A 70 -10.88 2.28 -14.24
N ALA A 71 -9.74 2.49 -13.59
CA ALA A 71 -9.67 3.05 -12.23
C ALA A 71 -9.74 4.58 -12.17
N GLY A 72 -9.66 5.27 -13.32
CA GLY A 72 -9.58 6.73 -13.44
C GLY A 72 -10.66 7.47 -12.63
N PRO A 73 -11.95 7.24 -12.87
CA PRO A 73 -13.02 7.95 -12.14
C PRO A 73 -12.96 7.75 -10.63
N VAL A 74 -12.68 6.51 -10.18
CA VAL A 74 -12.58 6.18 -8.75
C VAL A 74 -11.41 6.91 -8.11
N ILE A 75 -10.23 6.94 -8.75
CA ILE A 75 -9.07 7.62 -8.19
C ILE A 75 -9.24 9.14 -8.15
N GLU A 76 -9.92 9.75 -9.14
CA GLU A 76 -10.23 11.19 -9.10
C GLU A 76 -11.22 11.54 -7.97
N SER A 77 -12.26 10.73 -7.80
CA SER A 77 -13.21 10.88 -6.69
C SER A 77 -12.50 10.79 -5.34
N ARG A 78 -11.58 9.83 -5.19
CA ARG A 78 -10.77 9.66 -3.97
C ARG A 78 -9.83 10.85 -3.74
N ASN A 79 -9.18 11.33 -4.79
CA ASN A 79 -8.33 12.51 -4.72
C ASN A 79 -9.11 13.73 -4.22
N ALA A 80 -10.26 14.03 -4.85
CA ALA A 80 -11.09 15.16 -4.47
C ALA A 80 -11.58 15.07 -3.02
N LEU A 81 -12.06 13.88 -2.60
CA LEU A 81 -12.51 13.65 -1.23
C LEU A 81 -11.37 13.83 -0.22
N ILE A 82 -10.25 13.14 -0.40
CA ILE A 82 -9.11 13.21 0.52
C ILE A 82 -8.60 14.63 0.62
N LEU A 83 -8.40 15.32 -0.51
CA LEU A 83 -7.91 16.70 -0.53
C LEU A 83 -8.85 17.64 0.23
N SER A 84 -10.16 17.53 -0.01
CA SER A 84 -11.14 18.36 0.71
C SER A 84 -11.11 18.12 2.22
N GLN A 85 -10.89 16.87 2.64
CA GLN A 85 -10.91 16.49 4.06
C GLN A 85 -9.61 16.89 4.76
N ILE A 86 -8.43 16.68 4.16
CA ILE A 86 -7.17 17.11 4.78
C ILE A 86 -7.15 18.63 5.00
N GLU A 87 -7.64 19.43 4.05
CA GLU A 87 -7.69 20.90 4.19
C GLU A 87 -8.76 21.35 5.20
N ALA A 88 -9.90 20.66 5.24
CA ALA A 88 -10.95 20.97 6.22
C ALA A 88 -10.50 20.72 7.66
N LEU A 89 -9.70 19.65 7.86
CA LEU A 89 -9.22 19.19 9.17
C LEU A 89 -7.89 19.81 9.59
N ALA A 90 -7.20 20.48 8.68
CA ALA A 90 -5.94 21.14 8.96
C ALA A 90 -6.13 22.22 10.06
N PRO A 91 -5.34 22.19 11.16
CA PRO A 91 -5.54 23.07 12.31
C PRO A 91 -5.59 24.57 11.98
N ASN A 92 -4.81 25.00 10.99
CA ASN A 92 -4.70 26.40 10.56
C ASN A 92 -5.23 26.61 9.13
N LYS A 93 -6.08 25.70 8.63
CA LYS A 93 -6.63 25.73 7.26
C LYS A 93 -5.54 25.74 6.19
N GLU A 94 -4.47 24.99 6.45
CA GLU A 94 -3.40 24.75 5.49
C GLU A 94 -3.92 24.09 4.21
N ARG A 95 -3.30 24.44 3.08
CA ARG A 95 -3.63 23.91 1.76
C ARG A 95 -2.63 22.87 1.32
N TYR A 96 -3.09 21.99 0.44
CA TYR A 96 -2.30 20.88 -0.06
C TYR A 96 -2.36 20.76 -1.57
N SER A 97 -1.27 20.29 -2.15
CA SER A 97 -1.18 19.94 -3.56
C SER A 97 -0.94 18.44 -3.70
N LEU A 98 -1.61 17.81 -4.67
CA LEU A 98 -1.30 16.44 -5.06
C LEU A 98 0.08 16.41 -5.73
N ILE A 99 1.05 15.75 -5.09
CA ILE A 99 2.39 15.54 -5.65
C ILE A 99 2.33 14.48 -6.75
N ALA A 100 1.72 13.33 -6.44
CA ALA A 100 1.57 12.24 -7.40
C ALA A 100 0.45 11.30 -7.00
N LYS A 101 -0.11 10.62 -8.00
CA LYS A 101 -0.99 9.46 -7.81
C LYS A 101 -0.60 8.34 -8.76
N VAL A 102 -0.74 7.10 -8.32
CA VAL A 102 -0.44 5.91 -9.12
C VAL A 102 -1.39 4.79 -8.76
N VAL A 103 -1.84 4.04 -9.77
CA VAL A 103 -2.76 2.90 -9.59
C VAL A 103 -2.29 1.73 -10.44
N ASN A 104 -2.28 0.54 -9.87
CA ASN A 104 -2.12 -0.72 -10.60
C ASN A 104 -3.17 -1.72 -10.11
N VAL A 105 -4.14 -2.01 -10.98
CA VAL A 105 -5.30 -2.85 -10.68
C VAL A 105 -6.06 -2.33 -9.44
N GLY A 106 -5.96 -3.01 -8.30
CA GLY A 106 -6.64 -2.64 -7.06
C GLY A 106 -5.74 -1.92 -6.06
N VAL A 107 -4.46 -1.72 -6.36
CA VAL A 107 -3.51 -1.03 -5.48
C VAL A 107 -3.35 0.41 -5.96
N ALA A 108 -3.56 1.38 -5.08
CA ALA A 108 -3.45 2.80 -5.38
C ALA A 108 -2.65 3.54 -4.31
N LEU A 109 -1.97 4.62 -4.70
CA LEU A 109 -1.23 5.51 -3.81
C LEU A 109 -1.43 6.94 -4.28
N LEU A 110 -1.80 7.82 -3.35
CA LEU A 110 -1.86 9.27 -3.54
C LEU A 110 -0.96 9.94 -2.51
N VAL A 111 -0.13 10.88 -2.94
CA VAL A 111 0.78 11.63 -2.06
C VAL A 111 0.53 13.11 -2.24
N TYR A 112 0.34 13.82 -1.13
CA TYR A 112 0.07 15.24 -1.05
C TYR A 112 1.18 15.94 -0.28
N GLY A 113 1.51 17.16 -0.68
CA GLY A 113 2.45 18.04 0.03
C GLY A 113 1.75 19.32 0.46
N ARG A 114 2.15 19.86 1.60
CA ARG A 114 1.63 21.14 2.09
C ARG A 114 2.15 22.31 1.25
N ASP A 115 1.26 23.21 0.84
CA ASP A 115 1.51 24.28 -0.12
C ASP A 115 2.49 25.36 0.38
N ASP A 116 2.52 25.62 1.68
CA ASP A 116 3.42 26.59 2.33
C ASP A 116 4.76 25.96 2.76
N GLY A 117 5.07 24.75 2.31
CA GLY A 117 6.28 24.04 2.68
C GLY A 117 6.79 23.11 1.58
N VAL A 118 6.59 21.80 1.76
CA VAL A 118 7.18 20.76 0.91
C VAL A 118 6.77 20.93 -0.55
N ALA A 119 5.50 21.20 -0.85
CA ALA A 119 4.98 21.19 -2.22
C ALA A 119 5.71 22.16 -3.16
N ARG A 120 6.16 23.32 -2.66
CA ARG A 120 6.89 24.32 -3.47
C ARG A 120 8.29 23.88 -3.90
N ARG A 121 8.87 22.92 -3.17
CA ARG A 121 10.25 22.43 -3.38
C ARG A 121 10.30 21.04 -4.00
N VAL A 122 9.14 20.43 -4.25
CA VAL A 122 9.05 19.13 -4.89
C VAL A 122 9.54 19.22 -6.34
N CYS A 123 10.41 18.28 -6.72
CA CYS A 123 10.91 18.09 -8.06
C CYS A 123 11.15 16.58 -8.31
N ASP A 124 11.52 16.23 -9.55
CA ASP A 124 11.85 14.85 -9.96
C ASP A 124 10.78 13.81 -9.57
N VAL A 125 9.51 14.17 -9.77
CA VAL A 125 8.37 13.31 -9.43
C VAL A 125 8.31 12.11 -10.37
N GLN A 126 8.26 10.92 -9.79
CA GLN A 126 8.29 9.64 -10.48
C GLN A 126 7.25 8.69 -9.88
N THR A 127 6.57 7.94 -10.74
CA THR A 127 5.63 6.88 -10.33
C THR A 127 6.00 5.55 -10.96
N GLN A 128 5.90 4.47 -10.19
CA GLN A 128 6.23 3.12 -10.65
C GLN A 128 5.20 2.09 -10.16
N TRP A 129 5.17 0.93 -10.81
CA TRP A 129 4.34 -0.20 -10.43
C TRP A 129 5.02 -1.53 -10.77
N THR A 130 4.66 -2.58 -10.05
CA THR A 130 5.00 -3.97 -10.35
C THR A 130 3.89 -4.92 -9.87
N GLY A 131 3.79 -6.10 -10.48
CA GLY A 131 2.78 -7.11 -10.16
C GLY A 131 3.42 -8.41 -9.69
N CYS A 132 2.90 -8.97 -8.61
CA CYS A 132 3.31 -10.23 -8.00
C CYS A 132 2.27 -11.35 -8.18
N GLY A 133 1.15 -11.07 -8.85
CA GLY A 133 0.14 -12.07 -9.13
C GLY A 133 0.67 -13.19 -10.04
N PRO A 134 -0.14 -14.23 -10.29
CA PRO A 134 0.20 -15.25 -11.28
C PRO A 134 0.64 -14.61 -12.59
N ALA A 135 1.79 -15.02 -13.12
CA ALA A 135 2.42 -14.42 -14.30
C ALA A 135 2.60 -12.88 -14.22
N TYR A 136 2.94 -12.37 -13.03
CA TYR A 136 3.20 -10.95 -12.73
C TYR A 136 1.99 -10.02 -12.85
N MET A 137 0.77 -10.58 -12.85
CA MET A 137 -0.48 -9.82 -12.85
C MET A 137 -0.59 -8.85 -11.66
N GLY A 138 -1.28 -7.74 -11.85
CA GLY A 138 -1.29 -6.61 -10.91
C GLY A 138 -2.26 -6.75 -9.73
N ASN A 139 -3.05 -7.83 -9.63
CA ASN A 139 -4.00 -8.05 -8.53
C ASN A 139 -3.31 -8.19 -7.15
N LYS A 140 -2.02 -8.53 -7.17
CA LYS A 140 -1.06 -8.44 -6.07
C LYS A 140 0.18 -7.75 -6.60
N GLY A 141 0.91 -7.03 -5.76
CA GLY A 141 2.06 -6.25 -6.20
C GLY A 141 2.21 -4.95 -5.43
N ALA A 142 2.86 -3.97 -6.05
CA ALA A 142 3.09 -2.67 -5.44
C ALA A 142 3.03 -1.54 -6.44
N VAL A 143 2.69 -0.36 -5.93
CA VAL A 143 2.86 0.92 -6.61
C VAL A 143 3.78 1.80 -5.76
N GLY A 144 4.52 2.69 -6.42
CA GLY A 144 5.48 3.56 -5.76
C GLY A 144 5.45 4.98 -6.29
N VAL A 145 5.61 5.93 -5.39
CA VAL A 145 5.83 7.36 -5.68
C VAL A 145 7.21 7.72 -5.14
N ARG A 146 8.04 8.31 -5.99
CA ARG A 146 9.33 8.89 -5.60
C ARG A 146 9.36 10.35 -6.03
N PHE A 147 9.86 11.22 -5.19
CA PHE A 147 10.14 12.61 -5.55
C PHE A 147 11.31 13.12 -4.72
N ARG A 148 11.88 14.24 -5.16
CA ARG A 148 12.91 14.96 -4.43
C ARG A 148 12.36 16.25 -3.87
N VAL A 149 12.77 16.62 -2.68
CA VAL A 149 12.49 17.94 -2.09
C VAL A 149 13.82 18.68 -2.09
N SER A 150 13.93 19.70 -2.95
CA SER A 150 15.14 20.52 -3.05
C SER A 150 15.40 21.27 -1.75
N ASP A 151 16.67 21.51 -1.45
CA ASP A 151 17.05 22.38 -0.33
C ASP A 151 16.64 23.84 -0.64
N ALA A 152 16.39 24.63 0.40
CA ALA A 152 16.03 26.04 0.26
C ALA A 152 17.13 26.84 -0.43
N ASP A 153 18.39 26.47 -0.19
CA ASP A 153 19.58 27.14 -0.71
C ASP A 153 20.09 26.54 -2.05
N GLY A 154 19.27 25.71 -2.73
CA GLY A 154 19.61 25.14 -4.03
C GLY A 154 20.51 23.89 -3.99
N GLY A 155 20.74 23.32 -2.80
CA GLY A 155 21.43 22.03 -2.62
C GLY A 155 20.65 20.84 -3.19
N ALA A 156 21.30 19.66 -3.23
CA ALA A 156 20.71 18.44 -3.81
C ALA A 156 19.39 18.03 -3.17
N GLY A 157 19.16 18.37 -1.91
CA GLY A 157 17.94 18.03 -1.18
C GLY A 157 17.84 16.54 -0.88
N GLU A 158 16.64 16.07 -0.59
CA GLU A 158 16.38 14.70 -0.12
C GLU A 158 15.35 13.99 -0.99
N VAL A 159 15.52 12.68 -1.17
CA VAL A 159 14.62 11.83 -1.96
C VAL A 159 13.67 11.09 -1.03
N TYR A 160 12.38 11.16 -1.35
CA TYR A 160 11.29 10.55 -0.60
C TYR A 160 10.66 9.47 -1.47
N THR A 161 10.62 8.23 -0.99
CA THR A 161 10.01 7.10 -1.69
C THR A 161 8.92 6.47 -0.84
N PHE A 162 7.70 6.43 -1.36
CA PHE A 162 6.53 5.79 -0.76
C PHE A 162 6.14 4.57 -1.59
N VAL A 163 5.98 3.42 -0.95
CA VAL A 163 5.59 2.15 -1.59
C VAL A 163 4.33 1.63 -0.92
N CYS A 164 3.25 1.49 -1.69
CA CYS A 164 2.02 0.85 -1.26
C CYS A 164 1.91 -0.54 -1.91
N ALA A 165 1.80 -1.59 -1.10
CA ALA A 165 1.80 -2.97 -1.55
C ALA A 165 0.53 -3.74 -1.16
N HIS A 166 0.25 -4.81 -1.90
CA HIS A 166 -0.75 -5.81 -1.58
C HIS A 166 -0.13 -7.19 -1.86
N LEU A 167 0.30 -7.88 -0.80
CA LEU A 167 1.03 -9.14 -0.92
C LEU A 167 0.12 -10.37 -0.88
N THR A 168 0.67 -11.53 -1.23
CA THR A 168 -0.07 -12.80 -1.31
C THR A 168 -0.85 -13.13 -0.02
N ALA A 169 -2.16 -13.34 -0.17
CA ALA A 169 -3.06 -13.68 0.92
C ALA A 169 -2.95 -15.13 1.40
N HIS A 170 -3.61 -15.43 2.52
CA HIS A 170 -3.69 -16.72 3.23
C HIS A 170 -2.49 -17.08 4.10
N GLU A 171 -2.80 -17.66 5.26
CA GLU A 171 -1.85 -17.95 6.35
C GLU A 171 -0.66 -18.81 5.91
N HIS A 172 -0.91 -19.91 5.20
CA HIS A 172 0.10 -20.87 4.74
C HIS A 172 1.04 -20.34 3.64
N LYS A 173 0.80 -19.13 3.09
CA LYS A 173 1.57 -18.58 1.97
C LYS A 173 2.71 -17.63 2.36
N LEU A 174 3.36 -17.90 3.49
CA LEU A 174 4.46 -17.06 4.00
C LEU A 174 5.61 -16.96 2.99
N ALA A 175 6.04 -18.09 2.42
CA ALA A 175 7.11 -18.12 1.44
C ALA A 175 6.78 -17.25 0.20
N GLN A 176 5.52 -17.24 -0.24
CA GLN A 176 5.10 -16.39 -1.36
C GLN A 176 5.11 -14.91 -0.98
N ARG A 177 4.73 -14.51 0.24
CA ARG A 177 4.85 -13.10 0.68
C ARG A 177 6.29 -12.62 0.74
N ILE A 178 7.19 -13.48 1.22
CA ILE A 178 8.65 -13.20 1.22
C ILE A 178 9.14 -13.04 -0.23
N ALA A 179 8.73 -13.94 -1.13
CA ALA A 179 9.06 -13.86 -2.55
C ALA A 179 8.48 -12.59 -3.21
N ASP A 180 7.24 -12.21 -2.89
CA ASP A 180 6.60 -10.98 -3.37
C ASP A 180 7.40 -9.75 -2.93
N TYR A 181 7.86 -9.70 -1.67
CA TYR A 181 8.70 -8.62 -1.17
C TYR A 181 10.00 -8.50 -1.97
N HIS A 182 10.76 -9.59 -2.13
CA HIS A 182 12.01 -9.55 -2.91
C HIS A 182 11.76 -9.21 -4.38
N HIS A 183 10.67 -9.70 -4.95
CA HIS A 183 10.24 -9.34 -6.29
C HIS A 183 9.98 -7.84 -6.41
N ILE A 184 9.27 -7.24 -5.45
CA ILE A 184 9.01 -5.79 -5.42
C ILE A 184 10.33 -5.01 -5.34
N VAL A 185 11.24 -5.40 -4.46
CA VAL A 185 12.56 -4.75 -4.34
C VAL A 185 13.33 -4.79 -5.66
N GLY A 186 13.29 -5.91 -6.38
CA GLY A 186 13.99 -6.08 -7.66
C GLY A 186 13.28 -5.47 -8.87
N THR A 187 11.96 -5.24 -8.84
CA THR A 187 11.19 -4.87 -10.04
C THR A 187 10.44 -3.55 -9.96
N LEU A 188 10.19 -3.01 -8.76
CA LEU A 188 9.68 -1.66 -8.58
C LEU A 188 10.82 -0.65 -8.71
N LEU A 189 11.29 -0.50 -9.94
CA LEU A 189 12.49 0.26 -10.29
C LEU A 189 12.16 1.67 -10.72
N PHE A 190 12.96 2.62 -10.24
CA PHE A 190 12.87 4.03 -10.57
C PHE A 190 14.06 4.44 -11.45
N PRO A 191 13.94 5.54 -12.21
CA PRO A 191 15.10 6.17 -12.85
C PRO A 191 16.27 6.41 -11.87
N PRO A 192 17.49 6.60 -12.38
CA PRO A 192 18.65 6.95 -11.57
C PRO A 192 18.37 8.16 -10.66
N VAL A 193 18.99 8.15 -9.48
CA VAL A 193 18.99 9.32 -8.59
C VAL A 193 19.73 10.47 -9.29
N PRO A 194 19.28 11.73 -9.15
CA PRO A 194 20.01 12.89 -9.67
C PRO A 194 21.49 12.88 -9.28
N SER A 195 22.35 13.27 -10.21
CA SER A 195 23.82 13.28 -10.05
C SER A 195 24.45 11.89 -9.88
N SER A 196 23.73 10.79 -10.14
CA SER A 196 24.32 9.46 -10.22
C SER A 196 25.18 9.31 -11.47
N GLU A 197 26.37 8.71 -11.33
CA GLU A 197 27.24 8.37 -12.46
C GLU A 197 26.63 7.28 -13.36
N SER A 198 25.81 6.40 -12.78
CA SER A 198 25.15 5.31 -13.50
C SER A 198 23.81 5.78 -14.09
N GLN A 199 23.52 5.35 -15.32
CA GLN A 199 22.22 5.54 -15.96
C GLN A 199 21.26 4.36 -15.72
N GLU A 200 21.65 3.39 -14.90
CA GLU A 200 20.83 2.22 -14.60
C GLU A 200 19.67 2.55 -13.64
N PRO A 201 18.50 1.92 -13.82
CA PRO A 201 17.40 2.03 -12.87
C PRO A 201 17.82 1.63 -11.45
N THR A 202 17.26 2.31 -10.46
CA THR A 202 17.55 2.08 -9.06
C THR A 202 16.39 1.40 -8.34
N THR A 203 16.70 0.61 -7.31
CA THR A 203 15.68 -0.03 -6.46
C THR A 203 15.04 0.99 -5.52
N ILE A 204 14.01 0.56 -4.77
CA ILE A 204 13.35 1.39 -3.76
C ILE A 204 14.31 1.92 -2.69
N TYR A 205 15.45 1.26 -2.47
CA TYR A 205 16.44 1.59 -1.45
C TYR A 205 17.35 2.78 -1.81
N SER A 206 17.41 3.19 -3.08
CA SER A 206 18.16 4.38 -3.50
C SER A 206 17.35 5.65 -3.25
N THR A 207 17.19 6.01 -1.96
CA THR A 207 16.38 7.14 -1.50
C THR A 207 16.92 7.68 -0.17
N SER A 208 16.49 8.87 0.27
CA SER A 208 16.86 9.45 1.58
C SER A 208 15.91 9.00 2.67
N HIS A 209 14.62 8.92 2.36
CA HIS A 209 13.56 8.41 3.23
C HIS A 209 12.73 7.39 2.46
N LEU A 210 12.47 6.24 3.07
CA LEU A 210 11.72 5.14 2.46
C LEU A 210 10.59 4.72 3.38
N PHE A 211 9.38 4.67 2.82
CA PHE A 211 8.18 4.23 3.50
C PHE A 211 7.56 3.07 2.73
N PHE A 212 7.30 1.96 3.40
CA PHE A 212 6.70 0.77 2.80
C PHE A 212 5.47 0.36 3.61
N PHE A 213 4.32 0.31 2.97
CA PHE A 213 3.06 0.06 3.64
C PHE A 213 2.04 -0.63 2.75
N GLY A 214 0.94 -1.07 3.36
CA GLY A 214 -0.16 -1.69 2.63
C GLY A 214 -0.76 -2.88 3.36
N ASP A 215 -1.58 -3.65 2.65
CA ASP A 215 -2.01 -4.99 3.08
C ASP A 215 -0.91 -5.99 2.74
N LEU A 216 0.00 -6.17 3.69
CA LEU A 216 1.14 -7.07 3.57
C LEU A 216 0.76 -8.53 3.82
N ASN A 217 -0.48 -8.79 4.27
CA ASN A 217 -1.06 -10.11 4.42
C ASN A 217 -0.30 -11.10 5.33
N PHE A 218 0.71 -10.66 6.10
CA PHE A 218 1.33 -11.48 7.14
C PHE A 218 0.33 -11.81 8.23
N ARG A 219 0.39 -13.04 8.72
CA ARG A 219 -0.59 -13.62 9.64
C ARG A 219 0.07 -14.03 10.96
N LEU A 220 -0.76 -14.38 11.93
CA LEU A 220 -0.31 -15.11 13.11
C LEU A 220 -0.06 -16.57 12.74
N ALA A 221 1.13 -17.06 13.04
CA ALA A 221 1.54 -18.45 12.89
C ALA A 221 1.62 -19.13 14.26
N LEU A 222 0.45 -19.37 14.87
CA LEU A 222 0.37 -20.00 16.19
C LEU A 222 0.69 -21.50 16.09
N PRO A 223 1.68 -22.02 16.85
CA PRO A 223 1.95 -23.45 16.90
C PRO A 223 0.72 -24.20 17.42
N PRO A 224 0.33 -25.35 16.84
CA PRO A 224 -0.84 -26.12 17.31
C PRO A 224 -0.75 -26.56 18.78
N SER A 225 0.47 -26.67 19.31
CA SER A 225 0.74 -27.01 20.71
C SER A 225 0.62 -25.81 21.67
N HIS A 226 0.55 -24.58 21.17
CA HIS A 226 0.50 -23.39 21.99
C HIS A 226 -0.90 -23.21 22.59
N PRO A 227 -1.04 -22.84 23.88
CA PRO A 227 -2.37 -22.69 24.52
C PRO A 227 -3.31 -21.74 23.76
N VAL A 228 -2.77 -20.66 23.19
CA VAL A 228 -3.56 -19.69 22.39
C VAL A 228 -4.14 -20.32 21.11
N ALA A 229 -3.47 -21.32 20.52
CA ALA A 229 -3.95 -21.98 19.32
C ALA A 229 -5.16 -22.88 19.56
N THR A 230 -5.36 -23.34 20.81
CA THR A 230 -6.47 -24.22 21.20
C THR A 230 -7.59 -23.47 21.94
N MET A 231 -7.45 -22.15 22.15
CA MET A 231 -8.47 -21.31 22.76
C MET A 231 -9.76 -21.27 21.92
N SER A 232 -10.89 -21.07 22.60
CA SER A 232 -12.14 -20.75 21.90
C SER A 232 -12.01 -19.43 21.14
N HIS A 233 -12.77 -19.25 20.07
CA HIS A 233 -12.81 -17.97 19.34
C HIS A 233 -13.15 -16.78 20.23
N THR A 234 -14.00 -16.98 21.25
CA THR A 234 -14.38 -15.94 22.20
C THR A 234 -13.21 -15.54 23.10
N ASP A 235 -12.48 -16.52 23.64
CA ASP A 235 -11.32 -16.26 24.49
C ASP A 235 -10.19 -15.62 23.70
N PHE A 236 -9.97 -16.10 22.46
CA PHE A 236 -8.96 -15.51 21.59
C PHE A 236 -9.32 -14.07 21.19
N ALA A 237 -10.59 -13.78 20.89
CA ALA A 237 -11.05 -12.41 20.66
C ALA A 237 -10.85 -11.50 21.90
N ARG A 238 -11.07 -12.04 23.11
CA ARG A 238 -10.84 -11.32 24.37
C ARG A 238 -9.36 -11.01 24.56
N LEU A 239 -8.48 -11.99 24.38
CA LEU A 239 -7.03 -11.82 24.42
C LEU A 239 -6.56 -10.75 23.43
N LEU A 240 -7.06 -10.80 22.19
CA LEU A 240 -6.74 -9.80 21.15
C LEU A 240 -7.39 -8.43 21.38
N SER A 241 -8.35 -8.31 22.30
CA SER A 241 -8.96 -7.03 22.66
C SER A 241 -8.30 -6.39 23.87
N ASP A 242 -7.65 -7.19 24.71
CA ASP A 242 -6.94 -6.74 25.90
C ASP A 242 -5.59 -6.11 25.52
N GLU A 243 -5.29 -4.91 26.01
CA GLU A 243 -4.03 -4.23 25.67
C GLU A 243 -2.80 -4.84 26.35
N VAL A 244 -2.99 -5.54 27.47
CA VAL A 244 -1.92 -6.13 28.28
C VAL A 244 -1.63 -7.56 27.81
N GLU A 245 -2.64 -8.35 27.48
CA GLU A 245 -2.46 -9.73 27.04
C GLU A 245 -2.07 -9.83 25.54
N ARG A 246 -2.59 -8.94 24.70
CA ARG A 246 -2.36 -8.98 23.23
C ARG A 246 -0.89 -8.99 22.79
N PRO A 247 0.04 -8.25 23.41
CA PRO A 247 1.45 -8.34 23.06
C PRO A 247 2.04 -9.76 23.19
N ALA A 248 1.43 -10.66 23.95
CA ALA A 248 1.89 -12.05 24.08
C ALA A 248 1.83 -12.84 22.77
N VAL A 249 1.03 -12.42 21.77
CA VAL A 249 0.99 -13.08 20.46
C VAL A 249 1.95 -12.50 19.43
N LYS A 250 2.71 -11.46 19.81
CA LYS A 250 3.64 -10.75 18.92
C LYS A 250 4.70 -11.67 18.30
N GLU A 251 5.23 -12.60 19.09
CA GLU A 251 6.28 -13.52 18.62
C GLU A 251 5.80 -14.48 17.51
N PHE A 252 4.48 -14.68 17.39
CA PHE A 252 3.85 -15.49 16.36
C PHE A 252 3.43 -14.67 15.13
N ASP A 253 3.60 -13.34 15.13
CA ASP A 253 3.38 -12.52 13.95
C ASP A 253 4.47 -12.79 12.91
N GLN A 254 4.07 -13.31 11.75
CA GLN A 254 5.02 -13.71 10.70
C GLN A 254 5.90 -12.55 10.22
N LEU A 255 5.37 -11.31 10.15
CA LEU A 255 6.17 -10.16 9.72
C LEU A 255 7.24 -9.84 10.77
N TYR A 256 6.87 -9.79 12.04
CA TYR A 256 7.80 -9.61 13.15
C TYR A 256 8.89 -10.69 13.16
N THR A 257 8.52 -11.97 13.01
CA THR A 257 9.51 -13.07 12.96
C THR A 257 10.47 -12.91 11.78
N GLU A 258 9.97 -12.65 10.57
CA GLU A 258 10.81 -12.57 9.37
C GLU A 258 11.67 -11.29 9.34
N ARG A 259 11.15 -10.15 9.81
CA ARG A 259 11.89 -8.89 9.87
C ARG A 259 12.84 -8.82 11.06
N ASP A 260 12.32 -8.93 12.29
CA ASP A 260 13.07 -8.57 13.50
C ASP A 260 13.88 -9.74 14.07
N VAL A 261 13.39 -10.98 13.92
CA VAL A 261 14.08 -12.17 14.45
C VAL A 261 15.04 -12.77 13.42
N LYS A 262 14.59 -12.93 12.17
CA LYS A 262 15.39 -13.56 11.10
C LYS A 262 16.16 -12.58 10.24
N GLY A 263 15.69 -11.33 10.09
CA GLY A 263 16.30 -10.35 9.19
C GLY A 263 16.23 -10.72 7.71
N SER A 264 15.23 -11.52 7.29
CA SER A 264 15.12 -12.03 5.92
C SER A 264 14.51 -11.02 4.94
N ILE A 265 13.68 -10.10 5.45
CA ILE A 265 12.94 -9.10 4.69
C ILE A 265 12.99 -7.75 5.40
N PHE A 266 12.66 -6.67 4.68
CA PHE A 266 12.61 -5.31 5.23
C PHE A 266 13.91 -4.89 5.95
N VAL A 267 15.07 -5.26 5.38
CA VAL A 267 16.38 -4.91 5.94
C VAL A 267 16.49 -3.39 6.08
N GLY A 268 16.82 -2.94 7.28
CA GLY A 268 16.96 -1.53 7.63
C GLY A 268 15.65 -0.79 7.90
N PHE A 269 14.48 -1.43 7.79
CA PHE A 269 13.22 -0.82 8.17
C PHE A 269 12.93 -0.96 9.66
N ARG A 270 12.20 0.01 10.19
CA ARG A 270 11.60 0.01 11.53
C ARG A 270 10.08 0.11 11.40
N GLU A 271 9.39 -0.27 12.45
CA GLU A 271 7.94 -0.18 12.57
C GLU A 271 7.56 0.37 13.95
N GLY A 272 6.46 1.13 14.02
CA GLY A 272 5.86 1.46 15.32
C GLY A 272 5.34 0.21 16.04
N ASP A 273 4.95 0.37 17.30
CA ASP A 273 4.44 -0.75 18.11
C ASP A 273 3.04 -1.20 17.66
N PHE A 274 2.99 -2.08 16.68
CA PHE A 274 1.75 -2.58 16.06
C PHE A 274 0.86 -3.36 17.05
N CYS A 275 1.45 -3.89 18.13
CA CYS A 275 0.71 -4.60 19.18
C CYS A 275 0.02 -3.64 20.15
N ARG A 276 0.01 -2.31 19.93
CA ARG A 276 -0.78 -1.35 20.74
C ARG A 276 -2.23 -1.20 20.28
N PHE A 277 -2.53 -1.48 19.02
CA PHE A 277 -3.90 -1.55 18.49
C PHE A 277 -4.31 -2.97 18.08
N LYS A 278 -5.62 -3.26 18.10
CA LYS A 278 -6.17 -4.60 17.76
C LYS A 278 -5.79 -5.00 16.33
N CYS A 279 -5.85 -6.30 16.03
CA CYS A 279 -5.64 -6.79 14.65
C CYS A 279 -6.49 -5.99 13.65
N SER A 280 -5.94 -5.67 12.47
CA SER A 280 -6.64 -4.90 11.44
C SER A 280 -7.56 -5.77 10.58
N TYR A 281 -7.44 -7.09 10.67
CA TYR A 281 -8.19 -8.09 9.92
C TYR A 281 -8.48 -9.31 10.80
N LYS A 282 -9.53 -10.11 10.62
CA LYS A 282 -10.69 -9.97 9.73
C LYS A 282 -11.90 -9.61 10.55
N TYR A 283 -12.64 -8.57 10.17
CA TYR A 283 -13.86 -8.14 10.83
C TYR A 283 -15.11 -8.60 10.07
N LYS A 284 -16.23 -8.69 10.79
CA LYS A 284 -17.55 -8.78 10.16
C LYS A 284 -17.93 -7.42 9.58
N LEU A 285 -18.41 -7.41 8.34
CA LEU A 285 -18.88 -6.18 7.69
C LEU A 285 -20.01 -5.54 8.50
N GLY A 286 -19.99 -4.22 8.62
CA GLY A 286 -20.95 -3.45 9.41
C GLY A 286 -20.66 -3.40 10.92
N GLU A 287 -19.71 -4.21 11.42
CA GLU A 287 -19.38 -4.28 12.84
C GLU A 287 -18.10 -3.48 13.15
N VAL A 288 -18.12 -2.74 14.26
CA VAL A 288 -16.96 -1.93 14.72
C VAL A 288 -15.87 -2.85 15.27
N ASP A 289 -16.23 -3.77 16.16
CA ASP A 289 -15.28 -4.49 17.01
C ASP A 289 -15.59 -5.99 17.13
N LYS A 290 -15.90 -6.62 15.98
CA LYS A 290 -16.25 -8.05 15.94
C LYS A 290 -15.49 -8.79 14.85
N PHE A 291 -14.60 -9.69 15.28
CA PHE A 291 -13.84 -10.53 14.36
C PHE A 291 -14.71 -11.58 13.65
N ASP A 292 -14.33 -11.90 12.41
CA ASP A 292 -14.84 -13.02 11.62
C ASP A 292 -13.80 -14.14 11.56
N PHE A 293 -13.96 -15.13 12.44
CA PHE A 293 -13.07 -16.29 12.56
C PHE A 293 -13.11 -17.28 11.38
N LYS A 294 -13.76 -16.94 10.26
CA LYS A 294 -13.45 -17.59 8.96
C LYS A 294 -11.96 -17.50 8.60
N ARG A 295 -11.26 -16.53 9.18
CA ARG A 295 -9.79 -16.42 9.20
C ARG A 295 -9.34 -16.01 10.60
N THR A 296 -8.18 -16.50 11.00
CA THR A 296 -7.48 -16.03 12.20
C THR A 296 -7.26 -14.51 12.09
N PRO A 297 -7.68 -13.71 13.09
CA PRO A 297 -7.37 -12.29 13.11
C PRO A 297 -5.85 -12.05 13.07
N ALA A 298 -5.43 -11.00 12.36
CA ALA A 298 -4.03 -10.67 12.14
C ALA A 298 -3.83 -9.17 11.85
N TRP A 299 -2.60 -8.70 12.06
CA TRP A 299 -2.14 -7.38 11.61
C TRP A 299 -1.64 -7.48 10.16
N THR A 300 -2.58 -7.51 9.22
CA THR A 300 -2.28 -7.60 7.79
C THR A 300 -1.83 -6.27 7.21
N ASP A 301 -2.34 -5.17 7.76
CA ASP A 301 -2.11 -3.80 7.30
C ASP A 301 -0.99 -3.17 8.12
N ARG A 302 0.13 -2.82 7.49
CA ARG A 302 1.37 -2.46 8.19
C ARG A 302 2.06 -1.27 7.54
N ILE A 303 2.79 -0.48 8.32
CA ILE A 303 3.53 0.70 7.85
C ILE A 303 4.94 0.69 8.44
N MET A 304 5.95 0.57 7.58
CA MET A 304 7.35 0.56 7.95
C MET A 304 8.08 1.73 7.32
N TYR A 305 9.17 2.16 7.96
CA TYR A 305 9.95 3.33 7.53
C TYR A 305 11.44 3.18 7.81
N THR A 306 12.26 3.93 7.08
CA THR A 306 13.70 4.09 7.31
C THR A 306 14.21 5.39 6.71
N THR A 307 15.28 5.93 7.27
CA THR A 307 15.91 7.18 6.82
C THR A 307 17.43 7.02 6.68
N HIS A 308 18.05 7.81 5.80
CA HIS A 308 19.49 7.80 5.55
C HIS A 308 20.34 8.07 6.79
N SER A 309 19.78 8.81 7.76
CA SER A 309 20.45 9.10 9.02
C SER A 309 20.46 7.91 9.99
N ASP A 310 19.65 6.87 9.75
CA ASP A 310 19.68 5.64 10.54
C ASP A 310 21.02 4.91 10.34
N SER A 311 21.50 4.25 11.39
CA SER A 311 22.72 3.45 11.31
C SER A 311 22.38 1.98 11.04
N PRO A 312 23.13 1.30 10.15
CA PRO A 312 23.05 -0.15 10.02
C PRO A 312 23.61 -0.88 11.25
N ASP A 313 24.44 -0.22 12.06
CA ASP A 313 25.06 -0.80 13.27
C ASP A 313 24.09 -0.83 14.47
N THR A 314 23.07 0.03 14.46
CA THR A 314 21.99 0.06 15.47
C THR A 314 20.63 -0.16 14.79
N PRO A 315 20.34 -1.38 14.30
CA PRO A 315 19.15 -1.66 13.48
C PRO A 315 17.82 -1.38 14.20
N GLN A 316 17.81 -1.33 15.54
CA GLN A 316 16.61 -1.12 16.34
C GLN A 316 16.34 0.35 16.66
N GLU A 317 17.30 1.23 16.41
CA GLU A 317 17.17 2.66 16.61
C GLU A 317 16.79 3.33 15.29
N SER A 318 15.98 4.39 15.35
CA SER A 318 15.72 5.24 14.18
C SER A 318 15.67 6.71 14.59
N ASN A 319 16.15 7.57 13.72
CA ASN A 319 16.02 9.01 13.87
C ASN A 319 14.64 9.52 13.44
N ILE A 320 13.80 8.66 12.86
CA ILE A 320 12.37 8.92 12.68
C ILE A 320 11.66 8.66 14.01
N THR A 321 10.94 9.66 14.52
CA THR A 321 10.10 9.52 15.70
C THR A 321 8.70 9.09 15.28
N ASN A 322 8.25 7.92 15.73
CA ASN A 322 6.86 7.48 15.58
C ASN A 322 5.97 8.22 16.60
N VAL A 323 5.21 9.20 16.14
CA VAL A 323 4.31 10.01 16.99
C VAL A 323 3.03 9.23 17.30
N LEU A 324 2.49 8.57 16.27
CA LEU A 324 1.28 7.78 16.35
C LEU A 324 1.38 6.58 15.41
N TYR A 325 0.85 5.44 15.84
CA TYR A 325 0.59 4.29 14.99
C TYR A 325 -0.64 3.56 15.52
N THR A 326 -1.73 3.57 14.75
CA THR A 326 -3.03 3.05 15.22
C THR A 326 -3.91 2.56 14.07
N THR A 327 -5.00 1.88 14.42
CA THR A 327 -6.12 1.57 13.52
C THR A 327 -7.28 2.53 13.74
N ILE A 328 -8.21 2.57 12.78
CA ILE A 328 -9.46 3.32 12.83
C ILE A 328 -10.65 2.35 12.89
N PRO A 329 -11.12 1.94 14.09
CA PRO A 329 -12.15 0.90 14.23
C PRO A 329 -13.53 1.30 13.68
N SER A 330 -13.83 2.60 13.63
CA SER A 330 -15.12 3.17 13.19
C SER A 330 -15.48 2.83 11.74
N TYR A 331 -14.50 2.41 10.92
CA TYR A 331 -14.71 2.05 9.53
C TYR A 331 -15.18 0.60 9.42
N THR A 332 -16.39 0.39 8.89
CA THR A 332 -17.07 -0.92 8.90
C THR A 332 -17.47 -1.43 7.52
N THR A 333 -17.17 -0.69 6.45
CA THR A 333 -17.50 -1.05 5.06
C THR A 333 -16.59 -2.15 4.49
N SER A 334 -15.39 -2.30 5.06
CA SER A 334 -14.43 -3.37 4.76
C SER A 334 -14.31 -4.33 5.94
N ASP A 335 -13.83 -5.54 5.67
CA ASP A 335 -13.39 -6.49 6.70
C ASP A 335 -11.98 -6.18 7.24
N HIS A 336 -11.33 -5.16 6.68
CA HIS A 336 -10.14 -4.53 7.22
C HIS A 336 -10.48 -3.23 7.96
N LYS A 337 -9.64 -2.86 8.93
CA LYS A 337 -9.64 -1.54 9.57
C LYS A 337 -8.49 -0.71 9.01
N PRO A 338 -8.71 0.56 8.60
CA PRO A 338 -7.64 1.44 8.16
C PRO A 338 -6.55 1.55 9.23
N VAL A 339 -5.31 1.63 8.78
CA VAL A 339 -4.14 1.87 9.63
C VAL A 339 -3.55 3.22 9.28
N VAL A 340 -3.09 3.96 10.29
CA VAL A 340 -2.46 5.27 10.12
C VAL A 340 -1.26 5.41 11.04
N THR A 341 -0.23 6.06 10.54
CA THR A 341 0.92 6.50 11.34
C THR A 341 1.25 7.96 11.07
N VAL A 342 1.74 8.63 12.10
CA VAL A 342 2.31 9.98 12.01
C VAL A 342 3.77 9.89 12.43
N LEU A 343 4.66 10.30 11.54
CA LEU A 343 6.10 10.18 11.65
C LEU A 343 6.72 11.57 11.64
N LEU A 344 7.58 11.86 12.60
CA LEU A 344 8.40 13.06 12.60
C LEU A 344 9.80 12.69 12.12
N LEU A 345 10.15 13.14 10.92
CA LEU A 345 11.43 12.85 10.29
C LEU A 345 12.59 13.55 11.01
N PRO A 346 13.84 13.07 10.86
CA PRO A 346 15.01 13.83 11.30
C PRO A 346 15.04 15.23 10.65
N PRO A 347 15.78 16.19 11.23
CA PRO A 347 16.05 17.46 10.57
C PRO A 347 16.65 17.22 9.18
N PRO A 348 16.27 18.02 8.16
CA PRO A 348 16.85 17.92 6.83
C PRO A 348 18.37 18.02 6.88
N SER A 349 19.05 17.21 6.07
CA SER A 349 20.50 17.32 5.91
C SER A 349 20.86 18.62 5.21
N LEU A 350 21.28 19.64 5.97
CA LEU A 350 21.82 20.89 5.43
C LEU A 350 23.27 20.65 5.01
N SER A 351 23.52 20.58 3.72
CA SER A 351 24.85 20.32 3.17
C SER A 351 25.07 21.13 1.90
N PRO A 352 25.41 22.43 2.03
CA PRO A 352 25.44 23.38 0.90
C PRO A 352 26.44 23.01 -0.21
N ASN A 353 27.40 22.11 0.06
CA ASN A 353 28.43 21.69 -0.90
C ASN A 353 28.20 20.30 -1.50
N VAL A 354 27.10 19.61 -1.16
CA VAL A 354 26.84 18.25 -1.63
C VAL A 354 25.90 18.29 -2.85
N THR A 355 26.38 17.72 -3.96
CA THR A 355 25.68 17.72 -5.27
C THR A 355 24.75 16.52 -5.46
N SER A 356 24.78 15.55 -4.56
CA SER A 356 23.94 14.35 -4.59
C SER A 356 23.09 14.20 -3.32
N PRO A 357 21.85 13.70 -3.41
CA PRO A 357 21.03 13.46 -2.24
C PRO A 357 21.65 12.38 -1.33
N PRO A 358 21.54 12.50 0.00
CA PRO A 358 21.99 11.44 0.90
C PRO A 358 21.11 10.20 0.74
N LEU A 359 21.71 9.01 0.69
CA LEU A 359 21.00 7.75 0.46
C LEU A 359 21.02 6.86 1.71
N LEU A 360 20.06 5.92 1.78
CA LEU A 360 20.00 4.91 2.84
C LEU A 360 21.35 4.19 3.02
N ARG A 361 21.76 4.03 4.29
CA ARG A 361 22.92 3.23 4.67
C ARG A 361 22.46 1.81 4.98
N LEU A 362 22.87 0.87 4.14
CA LEU A 362 22.50 -0.55 4.30
C LEU A 362 23.66 -1.35 4.89
N PRO A 363 23.38 -2.45 5.62
CA PRO A 363 24.41 -3.36 6.07
C PRO A 363 25.25 -3.89 4.90
N PRO A 364 26.57 -4.14 5.08
CA PRO A 364 27.45 -4.66 4.03
C PRO A 364 27.09 -6.07 3.50
N THR A 365 26.07 -6.72 4.06
CA THR A 365 25.56 -8.02 3.62
C THR A 365 24.35 -7.91 2.71
N TYR A 366 23.78 -6.70 2.55
CA TYR A 366 22.53 -6.49 1.84
C TYR A 366 22.69 -5.52 0.68
N TYR A 367 22.61 -6.05 -0.55
CA TYR A 367 22.74 -5.29 -1.80
C TYR A 367 21.53 -5.54 -2.70
N PRO A 368 20.45 -4.76 -2.56
CA PRO A 368 19.27 -4.92 -3.42
C PRO A 368 19.63 -4.52 -4.85
N ARG A 369 19.44 -5.44 -5.81
CA ARG A 369 19.76 -5.21 -7.22
C ARG A 369 18.52 -5.17 -8.09
N PRO A 370 18.51 -4.32 -9.13
CA PRO A 370 17.51 -4.39 -10.18
C PRO A 370 17.47 -5.78 -10.81
N ASP A 371 16.26 -6.30 -11.00
CA ASP A 371 16.01 -7.51 -11.78
C ASP A 371 16.15 -7.15 -13.27
N PRO A 372 17.06 -7.81 -14.02
CA PRO A 372 17.28 -7.49 -15.44
C PRO A 372 16.05 -7.76 -16.30
N LEU A 373 15.11 -8.58 -15.83
CA LEU A 373 13.85 -8.91 -16.50
C LEU A 373 12.66 -8.08 -15.97
N ALA A 374 12.89 -7.07 -15.11
CA ALA A 374 11.82 -6.28 -14.49
C ALA A 374 10.81 -5.74 -15.52
N SER A 375 11.31 -5.11 -16.59
CA SER A 375 10.46 -4.56 -17.66
C SER A 375 9.63 -5.63 -18.35
N LEU A 376 10.24 -6.78 -18.68
CA LEU A 376 9.54 -7.90 -19.33
C LEU A 376 8.42 -8.44 -18.43
N LYS A 377 8.72 -8.70 -17.15
CA LYS A 377 7.75 -9.20 -16.16
C LYS A 377 6.58 -8.23 -15.99
N LYS A 378 6.89 -6.94 -15.80
CA LYS A 378 5.93 -5.85 -15.62
C LYS A 378 4.95 -5.70 -16.78
N TYR A 379 5.43 -5.75 -18.03
CA TYR A 379 4.54 -5.61 -19.20
C TYR A 379 3.84 -6.91 -19.59
N THR A 380 4.43 -8.07 -19.26
CA THR A 380 3.74 -9.37 -19.39
C THR A 380 2.51 -9.40 -18.50
N GLY A 381 2.68 -9.10 -17.21
CA GLY A 381 1.59 -9.06 -16.24
C GLY A 381 0.50 -8.06 -16.63
N ARG A 382 0.88 -6.85 -17.05
CA ARG A 382 -0.07 -5.83 -17.52
C ARG A 382 -0.86 -6.28 -18.73
N THR A 383 -0.22 -6.95 -19.69
CA THR A 383 -0.90 -7.44 -20.89
C THR A 383 -1.94 -8.48 -20.53
N LEU A 384 -1.59 -9.43 -19.65
CA LEU A 384 -2.53 -10.44 -19.14
C LEU A 384 -3.67 -9.79 -18.35
N ASP A 385 -3.38 -8.81 -17.50
CA ASP A 385 -4.40 -8.04 -16.78
C ASP A 385 -5.42 -7.45 -17.75
N ARG A 386 -4.96 -6.77 -18.82
CA ARG A 386 -5.86 -6.14 -19.80
C ARG A 386 -6.72 -7.16 -20.54
N ILE A 387 -6.12 -8.25 -21.00
CA ILE A 387 -6.85 -9.31 -21.72
C ILE A 387 -7.96 -9.88 -20.82
N ILE A 388 -7.63 -10.29 -19.60
CA ILE A 388 -8.58 -10.88 -18.66
C ILE A 388 -9.64 -9.85 -18.26
N GLY A 389 -9.22 -8.61 -17.98
CA GLY A 389 -10.11 -7.51 -17.61
C GLY A 389 -11.15 -7.21 -18.68
N TYR A 390 -10.73 -7.01 -19.93
CA TYR A 390 -11.66 -6.70 -21.02
C TYR A 390 -12.61 -7.86 -21.33
N CYS A 391 -12.12 -9.10 -21.33
CA CYS A 391 -12.97 -10.28 -21.47
C CYS A 391 -14.02 -10.35 -20.35
N TRP A 392 -13.63 -10.12 -19.10
CA TRP A 392 -14.56 -10.11 -17.97
C TRP A 392 -15.56 -8.95 -18.08
N CYS A 393 -15.12 -7.74 -18.40
CA CYS A 393 -16.02 -6.60 -18.62
C CYS A 393 -17.06 -6.88 -19.70
N LEU A 394 -16.65 -7.49 -20.82
CA LEU A 394 -17.57 -7.89 -21.89
C LEU A 394 -18.62 -8.89 -21.40
N LEU A 395 -18.20 -9.92 -20.67
CA LEU A 395 -19.13 -10.90 -20.09
C LEU A 395 -20.09 -10.22 -19.10
N THR A 396 -19.60 -9.34 -18.23
CA THR A 396 -20.44 -8.59 -17.29
C THR A 396 -21.46 -7.72 -18.03
N LEU A 397 -21.06 -7.08 -19.13
CA LEU A 397 -21.96 -6.27 -19.96
C LEU A 397 -23.05 -7.12 -20.63
N ILE A 398 -22.66 -8.21 -21.30
CA ILE A 398 -23.59 -9.14 -21.96
C ILE A 398 -24.55 -9.78 -20.96
N GLY A 399 -24.10 -9.98 -19.72
CA GLY A 399 -24.90 -10.53 -18.63
C GLY A 399 -25.65 -9.51 -17.79
N ALA A 400 -25.88 -8.29 -18.31
CA ALA A 400 -26.61 -7.22 -17.63
C ALA A 400 -26.11 -6.92 -16.20
N GLY A 401 -24.79 -6.91 -16.02
CA GLY A 401 -24.14 -6.68 -14.72
C GLY A 401 -23.64 -7.94 -14.02
N SER A 402 -23.86 -9.13 -14.59
CA SER A 402 -23.38 -10.41 -14.03
C SER A 402 -22.56 -11.19 -15.04
N ALA A 403 -21.29 -11.42 -14.75
CA ALA A 403 -20.42 -12.24 -15.61
C ALA A 403 -20.96 -13.67 -15.81
N GLY A 404 -21.65 -14.24 -14.81
CA GLY A 404 -22.26 -15.57 -14.90
C GLY A 404 -23.40 -15.61 -15.92
N PHE A 405 -24.31 -14.64 -15.89
CA PHE A 405 -25.34 -14.49 -16.93
C PHE A 405 -24.71 -14.21 -18.30
N GLY A 406 -23.60 -13.48 -18.33
CA GLY A 406 -22.84 -13.19 -19.54
C GLY A 406 -22.30 -14.44 -20.23
N ILE A 407 -21.71 -15.36 -19.45
CA ILE A 407 -21.25 -16.67 -19.95
C ILE A 407 -22.44 -17.45 -20.52
N GLY A 408 -23.57 -17.51 -19.81
CA GLY A 408 -24.78 -18.17 -20.29
C GLY A 408 -25.29 -17.60 -21.61
N ASN A 409 -25.38 -16.27 -21.72
CA ASN A 409 -25.79 -15.56 -22.93
C ASN A 409 -24.79 -15.78 -24.08
N PHE A 410 -23.49 -15.79 -23.81
CA PHE A 410 -22.46 -16.06 -24.81
C PHE A 410 -22.56 -17.49 -25.35
N VAL A 411 -22.71 -18.49 -24.48
CA VAL A 411 -22.85 -19.90 -24.88
C VAL A 411 -24.14 -20.11 -25.68
N MET A 412 -25.26 -19.52 -25.23
CA MET A 412 -26.54 -19.56 -25.96
C MET A 412 -26.42 -18.89 -27.34
N GLY A 413 -25.83 -17.68 -27.40
CA GLY A 413 -25.64 -16.96 -28.65
C GLY A 413 -24.73 -17.70 -29.63
N PHE A 414 -23.65 -18.31 -29.14
CA PHE A 414 -22.75 -19.13 -29.96
C PHE A 414 -23.44 -20.40 -30.46
N GLY A 415 -24.24 -21.06 -29.61
CA GLY A 415 -25.06 -22.21 -30.00
C GLY A 415 -26.09 -21.86 -31.07
N LEU A 416 -26.80 -20.73 -30.92
CA LEU A 416 -27.75 -20.21 -31.90
C LEU A 416 -27.08 -19.81 -33.22
N TRP A 417 -25.90 -19.18 -33.16
CA TRP A 417 -25.11 -18.84 -34.35
C TRP A 417 -24.61 -20.08 -35.08
N GLY A 418 -24.10 -21.07 -34.35
CA GLY A 418 -23.70 -22.36 -34.92
C GLY A 418 -24.87 -23.10 -35.59
N TRP A 419 -26.05 -23.08 -34.95
CA TRP A 419 -27.29 -23.62 -35.51
C TRP A 419 -27.77 -22.86 -36.74
N TRP A 420 -27.63 -21.53 -36.76
CA TRP A 420 -27.99 -20.72 -37.92
C TRP A 420 -27.03 -20.95 -39.09
N LYS A 421 -25.72 -21.04 -38.84
CA LYS A 421 -24.71 -21.36 -39.87
C LYS A 421 -24.92 -22.75 -40.47
N SER A 422 -25.30 -23.75 -39.67
CA SER A 422 -25.59 -25.09 -40.19
C SER A 422 -26.87 -25.17 -41.03
N ARG A 423 -27.68 -24.10 -41.03
CA ARG A 423 -28.88 -23.95 -41.87
C ARG A 423 -28.70 -22.96 -43.04
N ALA A 424 -27.53 -22.35 -43.20
CA ALA A 424 -27.27 -21.50 -44.36
C ALA A 424 -27.17 -22.39 -45.62
N PRO A 425 -27.99 -22.15 -46.66
CA PRO A 425 -27.95 -22.97 -47.87
C PRO A 425 -26.60 -22.81 -48.57
N VAL A 426 -25.96 -23.94 -48.91
CA VAL A 426 -24.82 -23.96 -49.83
C VAL A 426 -25.36 -23.52 -51.18
N VAL A 427 -24.98 -22.33 -51.63
CA VAL A 427 -25.24 -21.91 -53.01
C VAL A 427 -24.27 -22.71 -53.88
N ASP A 428 -24.76 -23.79 -54.47
CA ASP A 428 -24.04 -24.54 -55.49
C ASP A 428 -23.75 -23.61 -56.67
N ALA A 429 -22.46 -23.37 -56.93
CA ALA A 429 -22.00 -22.75 -58.14
C ALA A 429 -22.22 -23.74 -59.29
N GLN A 430 -23.31 -23.56 -60.04
CA GLN A 430 -23.49 -24.28 -61.31
C GLN A 430 -22.52 -23.73 -62.35
N VAL A 431 -21.50 -24.53 -62.67
CA VAL A 431 -20.88 -24.55 -64.00
C VAL A 431 -21.66 -25.59 -64.81
N GLY A 432 -22.26 -25.14 -65.92
CA GLY A 432 -23.01 -25.98 -66.85
C GLY A 432 -23.94 -25.14 -67.71
#